data_AF-A0A1G2T369-F1
#
_entry.id   AF-A0A1G2T369-F1
#
_cell.length_a   1.000
_cell.length_b   1.000
_cell.length_c   1.000
_cell.angle_alpha   90.00
_cell.angle_beta   90.00
_cell.angle_gamma   90.00
#
_symmetry.space_group_name_H-M   'P 1'
#
loop_
_entity.id
_entity.type
_entity.pdbx_description
1 polymer ?
#
loop_
_entity_poly.entity_id
_entity_poly.type
_entity_poly.pdbx_seq_one_letter_code
_entity_poly.pdbx_strand_id
1 'polypeptide(L)'
;MGRRRYAEDEDPLPLENPFVSDEAKILSSKTRRTMARKTQVFTRPENSLVRTRDSHVGEVVAISVVASEMLGLNTDLVRAAAWGHDIGHVPFGHQGESWMAKAMGQPEFCHEAMGVIVAQKIERRGRGLNLCHETLECMYRHSGNTAKDGMPAEAWILRYMDKAGYLFADINDIGGRMRYPLPAELVTLVNEFGGDQRERTTTAIAGMVIESAELGKVCFEQSELGRKFSRIRDLMLEIYPHVTQQNVTVTMESILEFLRLLNLGDPFLLLALMNDSDAIMLASESMKDMRLFNRTAVSEVVPYLQEIGPVDLCDPDLDW
;
A
#
# COMPACT_ATOMS: atom_id res chain seq x y z
N MET A 1 13.01 -21.44 -1.70
CA MET A 1 12.05 -20.34 -1.84
C MET A 1 10.65 -20.91 -1.94
N GLY A 2 9.63 -20.20 -1.47
CA GLY A 2 8.23 -20.60 -1.58
C GLY A 2 7.67 -21.27 -0.33
N ARG A 3 8.18 -20.88 0.84
CA ARG A 3 7.79 -21.48 2.12
C ARG A 3 6.43 -20.94 2.54
N ARG A 4 5.47 -21.81 2.90
CA ARG A 4 4.12 -21.41 3.35
C ARG A 4 3.91 -21.75 4.82
N ARG A 5 3.05 -21.00 5.50
CA ARG A 5 2.68 -21.24 6.91
C ARG A 5 1.95 -22.57 7.07
N TYR A 6 1.03 -22.85 6.14
CA TYR A 6 0.30 -24.10 6.08
C TYR A 6 0.72 -24.90 4.84
N ALA A 7 1.06 -26.17 5.04
CA ALA A 7 1.47 -27.06 3.96
C ALA A 7 0.31 -27.38 3.00
N GLU A 8 -0.91 -27.45 3.53
CA GLU A 8 -2.13 -27.67 2.74
C GLU A 8 -2.59 -26.36 2.11
N ASP A 9 -2.79 -26.38 0.79
CA ASP A 9 -3.41 -25.31 0.04
C ASP A 9 -4.68 -25.84 -0.61
N GLU A 10 -5.79 -25.11 -0.46
CA GLU A 10 -7.08 -25.52 -1.01
C GLU A 10 -7.23 -25.19 -2.49
N ASP A 11 -6.21 -24.56 -3.07
CA ASP A 11 -6.22 -24.15 -4.46
C ASP A 11 -6.12 -25.38 -5.38
N PRO A 12 -7.00 -25.50 -6.38
CA PRO A 12 -7.06 -26.68 -7.25
C PRO A 12 -5.88 -26.79 -8.22
N LEU A 13 -5.04 -25.76 -8.32
CA LEU A 13 -3.92 -25.68 -9.26
C LEU A 13 -2.58 -25.81 -8.52
N PRO A 14 -1.87 -26.95 -8.68
CA PRO A 14 -0.50 -27.05 -8.24
C PRO A 14 0.40 -26.31 -9.24
N LEU A 15 0.66 -25.03 -9.00
CA LEU A 15 1.63 -24.27 -9.79
C LEU A 15 3.05 -24.58 -9.33
N GLU A 16 3.96 -24.87 -10.26
CA GLU A 16 5.38 -25.11 -9.96
C GLU A 16 6.06 -23.86 -9.39
N ASN A 17 5.69 -22.67 -9.88
CA ASN A 17 6.15 -21.41 -9.34
C ASN A 17 5.16 -20.90 -8.27
N PRO A 18 5.55 -20.91 -6.98
CA PRO A 18 4.66 -20.56 -5.90
C PRO A 18 4.32 -19.06 -5.87
N PHE A 19 5.13 -18.19 -6.48
CA PHE A 19 4.89 -16.75 -6.54
C PHE A 19 3.83 -16.36 -7.57
N VAL A 20 3.71 -17.12 -8.66
CA VAL A 20 2.60 -16.95 -9.62
C VAL A 20 1.27 -17.33 -8.96
N SER A 21 1.28 -18.35 -8.08
CA SER A 21 0.11 -18.68 -7.25
C SER A 21 -0.22 -17.53 -6.28
N ASP A 22 0.78 -16.95 -5.62
CA ASP A 22 0.57 -15.82 -4.71
C ASP A 22 -0.03 -14.60 -5.42
N GLU A 23 0.46 -14.27 -6.63
CA GLU A 23 -0.12 -13.22 -7.47
C GLU A 23 -1.60 -13.49 -7.75
N ALA A 24 -1.96 -14.70 -8.20
CA ALA A 24 -3.34 -15.07 -8.51
C ALA A 24 -4.27 -14.98 -7.28
N LYS A 25 -3.77 -15.39 -6.11
CA LYS A 25 -4.47 -15.30 -4.82
C LYS A 25 -4.74 -13.85 -4.42
N ILE A 26 -3.73 -12.98 -4.51
CA ILE A 26 -3.86 -11.56 -4.21
C ILE A 26 -4.84 -10.89 -5.16
N LEU A 27 -4.71 -11.13 -6.47
CA LEU A 27 -5.58 -10.56 -7.50
C LEU A 27 -7.06 -10.95 -7.31
N SER A 28 -7.31 -12.16 -6.79
CA SER A 28 -8.66 -12.68 -6.54
C SER A 28 -9.27 -12.24 -5.19
N SER A 29 -8.46 -11.62 -4.33
CA SER A 29 -8.83 -11.24 -2.96
C SER A 29 -9.91 -10.15 -2.90
N LYS A 30 -10.66 -10.08 -1.78
CA LYS A 30 -11.65 -9.01 -1.59
C LYS A 30 -10.96 -7.66 -1.39
N THR A 31 -9.89 -7.62 -0.60
CA THR A 31 -9.16 -6.40 -0.28
C THR A 31 -8.57 -5.75 -1.52
N ARG A 32 -8.04 -6.53 -2.48
CA ARG A 32 -7.60 -6.03 -3.79
C ARG A 32 -8.69 -5.23 -4.49
N ARG A 33 -9.95 -5.71 -4.50
CA ARG A 33 -11.09 -5.00 -5.11
C ARG A 33 -11.40 -3.68 -4.43
N THR A 34 -11.17 -3.56 -3.12
CA THR A 34 -11.46 -2.33 -2.38
C THR A 34 -10.50 -1.19 -2.71
N MET A 35 -9.30 -1.47 -3.22
CA MET A 35 -8.28 -0.45 -3.53
C MET A 35 -8.74 0.55 -4.59
N ALA A 36 -9.65 0.17 -5.50
CA ALA A 36 -10.24 1.09 -6.47
C ALA A 36 -11.07 2.21 -5.81
N ARG A 37 -11.45 2.04 -4.53
CA ARG A 37 -12.17 3.01 -3.71
C ARG A 37 -11.32 3.55 -2.56
N LYS A 38 -10.00 3.37 -2.62
CA LYS A 38 -9.03 3.97 -1.69
C LYS A 38 -8.20 5.02 -2.42
N THR A 39 -8.00 6.12 -1.73
CA THR A 39 -7.22 7.28 -2.16
C THR A 39 -5.75 6.95 -2.17
N GLN A 40 -5.03 7.56 -3.12
CA GLN A 40 -3.59 7.71 -3.03
C GLN A 40 -3.25 9.00 -2.26
N VAL A 41 -3.37 10.17 -2.90
CA VAL A 41 -3.16 11.49 -2.26
C VAL A 41 -4.49 12.24 -2.03
N PHE A 42 -5.37 12.25 -3.04
CA PHE A 42 -6.61 13.03 -3.03
C PHE A 42 -7.86 12.17 -2.86
N THR A 43 -8.69 12.48 -1.87
CA THR A 43 -9.92 11.72 -1.63
C THR A 43 -11.03 12.12 -2.57
N ARG A 44 -11.58 11.13 -3.28
CA ARG A 44 -12.66 11.27 -4.27
C ARG A 44 -12.41 12.44 -5.25
N PRO A 45 -11.31 12.39 -6.02
CA PRO A 45 -11.01 13.46 -6.95
C PRO A 45 -12.13 13.54 -8.00
N GLU A 46 -12.61 14.75 -8.30
CA GLU A 46 -13.57 14.98 -9.38
C GLU A 46 -12.95 14.68 -10.76
N ASN A 47 -11.63 14.81 -10.85
CA ASN A 47 -10.86 14.53 -12.05
C ASN A 47 -10.45 13.05 -12.12
N SER A 48 -11.05 12.32 -13.06
CA SER A 48 -10.76 10.89 -13.32
C SER A 48 -9.30 10.57 -13.68
N LEU A 49 -8.49 11.58 -14.03
CA LEU A 49 -7.07 11.41 -14.31
C LEU A 49 -6.20 11.44 -13.05
N VAL A 50 -6.75 11.79 -11.89
CA VAL A 50 -6.06 11.68 -10.60
C VAL A 50 -6.05 10.23 -10.19
N ARG A 51 -4.89 9.73 -9.77
CA ARG A 51 -4.72 8.30 -9.49
C ARG A 51 -5.52 7.86 -8.26
N THR A 52 -6.02 6.64 -8.36
CA THR A 52 -6.46 5.85 -7.20
C THR A 52 -5.31 4.97 -6.72
N ARG A 53 -5.47 4.36 -5.54
CA ARG A 53 -4.52 3.34 -5.07
C ARG A 53 -4.40 2.15 -6.02
N ASP A 54 -5.50 1.75 -6.65
CA ASP A 54 -5.52 0.68 -7.66
C ASP A 54 -4.58 0.96 -8.85
N SER A 55 -4.68 2.16 -9.42
CA SER A 55 -3.78 2.58 -10.51
C SER A 55 -2.32 2.70 -10.07
N HIS A 56 -2.07 3.21 -8.85
CA HIS A 56 -0.72 3.27 -8.29
C HIS A 56 -0.10 1.88 -8.17
N VAL A 57 -0.81 0.93 -7.59
CA VAL A 57 -0.34 -0.45 -7.44
C VAL A 57 -0.03 -1.08 -8.80
N GLY A 58 -0.89 -0.88 -9.81
CA GLY A 58 -0.64 -1.36 -11.17
C GLY A 58 0.62 -0.79 -11.81
N GLU A 59 0.87 0.52 -11.60
CA GLU A 59 2.10 1.17 -12.06
C GLU A 59 3.33 0.61 -11.34
N VAL A 60 3.29 0.47 -10.01
CA VAL A 60 4.38 -0.09 -9.19
C VAL A 60 4.71 -1.52 -9.61
N VAL A 61 3.70 -2.35 -9.87
CA VAL A 61 3.90 -3.72 -10.40
C VAL A 61 4.71 -3.69 -11.70
N ALA A 62 4.29 -2.85 -12.66
CA ALA A 62 4.94 -2.79 -13.97
C ALA A 62 6.41 -2.38 -13.86
N ILE A 63 6.70 -1.30 -13.13
CA ILE A 63 8.07 -0.78 -13.01
C ILE A 63 8.96 -1.67 -12.14
N SER A 64 8.40 -2.36 -11.14
CA SER A 64 9.14 -3.30 -10.29
C SER A 64 9.56 -4.56 -11.06
N VAL A 65 8.69 -5.06 -11.95
CA VAL A 65 9.04 -6.18 -12.84
C VAL A 65 10.18 -5.77 -13.78
N VAL A 66 10.10 -4.59 -14.40
CA VAL A 66 11.16 -4.09 -15.29
C VAL A 66 12.49 -3.96 -14.57
N ALA A 67 12.51 -3.32 -13.39
CA ALA A 67 13.74 -3.15 -12.62
C ALA A 67 14.34 -4.49 -12.16
N SER A 68 13.48 -5.42 -11.74
CA SER A 68 13.90 -6.76 -11.31
C SER A 68 14.50 -7.57 -12.45
N GLU A 69 13.89 -7.51 -13.64
CA GLU A 69 14.39 -8.18 -14.84
C GLU A 69 15.80 -7.66 -15.20
N MET A 70 16.01 -6.34 -15.17
CA MET A 70 17.30 -5.72 -15.47
C MET A 70 18.41 -6.09 -14.49
N LEU A 71 18.06 -6.45 -13.25
CA LEU A 71 19.00 -6.86 -12.20
C LEU A 71 19.07 -8.39 -12.01
N GLY A 72 18.33 -9.18 -12.80
CA GLY A 72 18.29 -10.63 -12.68
C GLY A 72 17.69 -11.14 -11.36
N LEU A 73 16.76 -10.38 -10.77
CA LEU A 73 16.04 -10.73 -9.55
C LEU A 73 14.77 -11.54 -9.85
N ASN A 74 14.16 -12.13 -8.82
CA ASN A 74 12.94 -12.91 -9.01
C ASN A 74 11.73 -12.02 -9.33
N THR A 75 11.40 -11.91 -10.62
CA THR A 75 10.33 -11.03 -11.11
C THR A 75 8.95 -11.47 -10.64
N ASP A 76 8.68 -12.77 -10.48
CA ASP A 76 7.38 -13.27 -10.03
C ASP A 76 7.15 -13.00 -8.53
N LEU A 77 8.19 -13.14 -7.70
CA LEU A 77 8.15 -12.74 -6.29
C LEU A 77 7.86 -11.24 -6.16
N VAL A 78 8.61 -10.40 -6.88
CA VAL A 78 8.43 -8.94 -6.86
C VAL A 78 7.03 -8.57 -7.36
N ARG A 79 6.54 -9.21 -8.42
CA ARG A 79 5.20 -8.96 -8.96
C ARG A 79 4.10 -9.31 -7.96
N ALA A 80 4.18 -10.49 -7.33
CA ALA A 80 3.22 -10.91 -6.32
C ALA A 80 3.22 -9.94 -5.11
N ALA A 81 4.40 -9.62 -4.58
CA ALA A 81 4.53 -8.69 -3.46
C ALA A 81 4.04 -7.27 -3.83
N ALA A 82 4.34 -6.80 -5.04
CA ALA A 82 3.89 -5.50 -5.53
C ALA A 82 2.36 -5.42 -5.65
N TRP A 83 1.66 -6.50 -6.02
CA TRP A 83 0.19 -6.49 -5.98
C TRP A 83 -0.38 -6.39 -4.56
N GLY A 84 0.37 -6.87 -3.56
CA GLY A 84 -0.06 -6.95 -2.17
C GLY A 84 0.36 -5.78 -1.29
N HIS A 85 1.39 -4.99 -1.65
CA HIS A 85 2.04 -4.06 -0.72
C HIS A 85 1.08 -3.06 -0.03
N ASP A 86 0.07 -2.60 -0.77
CA ASP A 86 -0.84 -1.53 -0.37
C ASP A 86 -2.20 -2.01 0.16
N ILE A 87 -2.43 -3.34 0.24
CA ILE A 87 -3.74 -3.88 0.65
C ILE A 87 -4.08 -3.55 2.11
N GLY A 88 -3.07 -3.28 2.94
CA GLY A 88 -3.22 -2.98 4.37
C GLY A 88 -3.61 -1.56 4.71
N HIS A 89 -3.62 -0.65 3.73
CA HIS A 89 -3.92 0.75 4.02
C HIS A 89 -5.35 0.93 4.56
N VAL A 90 -5.48 1.69 5.64
CA VAL A 90 -6.79 2.10 6.18
C VAL A 90 -7.41 3.22 5.33
N PRO A 91 -8.68 3.61 5.58
CA PRO A 91 -9.27 4.75 4.89
C PRO A 91 -8.41 6.01 5.00
N PHE A 92 -8.35 6.81 3.94
CA PHE A 92 -7.63 8.10 3.89
C PHE A 92 -6.09 7.99 3.94
N GLY A 93 -5.53 6.82 3.63
CA GLY A 93 -4.08 6.62 3.49
C GLY A 93 -3.30 6.94 4.76
N HIS A 94 -2.13 7.58 4.63
CA HIS A 94 -1.24 7.88 5.76
C HIS A 94 -1.85 8.77 6.85
N GLN A 95 -2.82 9.63 6.49
CA GLN A 95 -3.55 10.41 7.50
C GLN A 95 -4.44 9.51 8.35
N GLY A 96 -5.10 8.52 7.73
CA GLY A 96 -5.86 7.51 8.44
C GLY A 96 -4.97 6.62 9.31
N GLU A 97 -3.79 6.23 8.83
CA GLU A 97 -2.81 5.47 9.62
C GLU A 97 -2.35 6.25 10.85
N SER A 98 -1.97 7.51 10.66
CA SER A 98 -1.55 8.39 11.76
C SER A 98 -2.66 8.55 12.80
N TRP A 99 -3.91 8.64 12.35
CA TRP A 99 -5.06 8.68 13.23
C TRP A 99 -5.27 7.35 13.97
N MET A 100 -5.19 6.22 13.27
CA MET A 100 -5.33 4.87 13.85
C MET A 100 -4.28 4.63 14.94
N ALA A 101 -3.00 4.90 14.63
CA ALA A 101 -1.89 4.76 15.56
C ALA A 101 -2.13 5.55 16.86
N LYS A 102 -2.59 6.81 16.73
CA LYS A 102 -2.93 7.66 17.87
C LYS A 102 -4.15 7.14 18.64
N ALA A 103 -5.21 6.77 17.95
CA ALA A 103 -6.47 6.35 18.55
C ALA A 103 -6.36 5.00 19.30
N MET A 104 -5.48 4.11 18.82
CA MET A 104 -5.16 2.84 19.47
C MET A 104 -4.10 2.96 20.57
N GLY A 105 -3.33 4.05 20.58
CA GLY A 105 -2.14 4.17 21.45
C GLY A 105 -0.98 3.27 21.00
N GLN A 106 -0.94 2.91 19.72
CA GLN A 106 0.04 2.02 19.09
C GLN A 106 0.77 2.80 17.99
N PRO A 107 1.84 3.56 18.30
CA PRO A 107 2.60 4.34 17.31
C PRO A 107 3.22 3.50 16.18
N GLU A 108 3.34 2.19 16.37
CA GLU A 108 3.86 1.21 15.42
C GLU A 108 2.84 0.77 14.35
N PHE A 109 1.56 1.16 14.47
CA PHE A 109 0.55 0.81 13.47
C PHE A 109 0.94 1.33 12.08
N CYS A 110 0.98 0.43 11.12
CA CYS A 110 1.42 0.72 9.76
C CYS A 110 0.74 -0.21 8.74
N HIS A 111 0.53 0.24 7.51
CA HIS A 111 -0.17 -0.55 6.50
C HIS A 111 0.63 -1.79 6.07
N GLU A 112 1.96 -1.73 6.20
CA GLU A 112 2.85 -2.83 5.87
C GLU A 112 2.53 -4.05 6.74
N ALA A 113 2.36 -3.84 8.05
CA ALA A 113 1.92 -4.89 8.98
C ALA A 113 0.47 -5.30 8.67
N MET A 114 -0.44 -4.33 8.55
CA MET A 114 -1.85 -4.59 8.33
C MET A 114 -2.10 -5.37 7.02
N GLY A 115 -1.33 -5.13 5.97
CA GLY A 115 -1.46 -5.80 4.68
C GLY A 115 -1.11 -7.28 4.78
N VAL A 116 -0.05 -7.58 5.53
CA VAL A 116 0.35 -8.96 5.84
C VAL A 116 -0.70 -9.63 6.75
N ILE A 117 -1.26 -8.92 7.73
CA ILE A 117 -2.34 -9.42 8.59
C ILE A 117 -3.59 -9.74 7.77
N VAL A 118 -3.97 -8.86 6.84
CA VAL A 118 -5.08 -9.11 5.91
C VAL A 118 -4.84 -10.38 5.10
N ALA A 119 -3.64 -10.52 4.53
CA ALA A 119 -3.27 -11.68 3.74
C ALA A 119 -3.20 -12.98 4.58
N GLN A 120 -2.80 -12.92 5.85
CA GLN A 120 -2.65 -14.11 6.68
C GLN A 120 -3.92 -14.51 7.43
N LYS A 121 -4.77 -13.55 7.84
CA LYS A 121 -5.83 -13.79 8.84
C LYS A 121 -7.23 -13.39 8.39
N ILE A 122 -7.38 -12.45 7.44
CA ILE A 122 -8.70 -11.87 7.13
C ILE A 122 -9.32 -12.47 5.87
N GLU A 123 -8.52 -12.58 4.81
CA GLU A 123 -8.99 -13.11 3.53
C GLU A 123 -9.43 -14.57 3.63
N ARG A 124 -10.12 -15.05 2.58
CA ARG A 124 -10.59 -16.44 2.48
C ARG A 124 -11.44 -16.89 3.68
N ARG A 125 -12.36 -16.03 4.13
CA ARG A 125 -13.27 -16.27 5.27
C ARG A 125 -12.51 -16.52 6.57
N GLY A 126 -11.53 -15.66 6.87
CA GLY A 126 -10.72 -15.79 8.09
C GLY A 126 -9.61 -16.84 8.04
N ARG A 127 -9.36 -17.45 6.87
CA ARG A 127 -8.36 -18.52 6.71
C ARG A 127 -7.04 -18.05 6.09
N GLY A 128 -6.98 -16.79 5.66
CA GLY A 128 -5.85 -16.21 4.94
C GLY A 128 -5.70 -16.73 3.51
N LEU A 129 -4.87 -16.03 2.73
CA LEU A 129 -4.45 -16.40 1.38
C LEU A 129 -3.36 -17.50 1.37
N ASN A 130 -2.76 -17.79 2.53
CA ASN A 130 -1.64 -18.73 2.67
C ASN A 130 -0.50 -18.41 1.70
N LEU A 131 -0.09 -17.14 1.57
CA LEU A 131 1.00 -16.70 0.68
C LEU A 131 2.36 -17.25 1.14
N CYS A 132 3.36 -17.21 0.26
CA CYS A 132 4.72 -17.55 0.62
C CYS A 132 5.30 -16.53 1.61
N HIS A 133 6.15 -17.01 2.51
CA HIS A 133 6.88 -16.19 3.48
C HIS A 133 7.65 -15.07 2.78
N GLU A 134 8.32 -15.38 1.68
CA GLU A 134 9.11 -14.40 0.92
C GLU A 134 8.23 -13.28 0.33
N THR A 135 7.03 -13.62 -0.16
CA THR A 135 6.04 -12.66 -0.65
C THR A 135 5.58 -11.74 0.48
N LEU A 136 5.22 -12.33 1.63
CA LEU A 136 4.79 -11.59 2.82
C LEU A 136 5.93 -10.72 3.39
N GLU A 137 7.18 -11.19 3.37
CA GLU A 137 8.34 -10.41 3.81
C GLU A 137 8.58 -9.23 2.88
N CYS A 138 8.51 -9.42 1.56
CA CYS A 138 8.62 -8.31 0.61
C CYS A 138 7.50 -7.27 0.80
N MET A 139 6.26 -7.73 0.98
CA MET A 139 5.12 -6.85 1.34
C MET A 139 5.37 -6.15 2.68
N TYR A 140 5.89 -6.84 3.69
CA TYR A 140 6.12 -6.25 5.00
C TYR A 140 7.24 -5.22 4.97
N ARG A 141 8.29 -5.40 4.17
CA ARG A 141 9.54 -4.60 4.23
C ARG A 141 9.61 -3.45 3.22
N HIS A 142 8.59 -3.25 2.39
CA HIS A 142 8.66 -2.28 1.29
C HIS A 142 8.72 -0.81 1.74
N SER A 143 8.14 -0.45 2.89
CA SER A 143 8.04 0.93 3.35
C SER A 143 8.87 1.23 4.61
N GLY A 144 8.99 2.51 4.97
CA GLY A 144 9.98 3.06 5.90
C GLY A 144 9.90 2.53 7.33
N ASN A 145 8.71 2.15 7.79
CA ASN A 145 8.47 1.74 9.18
C ASN A 145 9.07 0.36 9.50
N THR A 146 9.25 -0.47 8.48
CA THR A 146 9.58 -1.89 8.61
C THR A 146 10.85 -2.27 7.85
N ALA A 147 11.38 -1.40 7.00
CA ALA A 147 12.64 -1.62 6.31
C ALA A 147 13.79 -1.85 7.31
N LYS A 148 14.67 -2.80 6.98
CA LYS A 148 15.86 -3.11 7.78
C LYS A 148 17.03 -3.48 6.89
N ASP A 149 18.23 -3.30 7.40
CA ASP A 149 19.43 -3.78 6.74
C ASP A 149 19.37 -5.30 6.54
N GLY A 150 19.86 -5.76 5.38
CA GLY A 150 19.90 -7.18 5.04
C GLY A 150 18.56 -7.78 4.58
N MET A 151 17.52 -6.97 4.35
CA MET A 151 16.29 -7.47 3.69
C MET A 151 16.57 -7.93 2.24
N PRO A 152 15.72 -8.81 1.67
CA PRO A 152 15.89 -9.33 0.31
C PRO A 152 16.01 -8.21 -0.75
N ALA A 153 16.75 -8.49 -1.82
CA ALA A 153 16.91 -7.55 -2.94
C ALA A 153 15.56 -7.19 -3.58
N GLU A 154 14.66 -8.17 -3.69
CA GLU A 154 13.29 -8.02 -4.17
C GLU A 154 12.47 -7.00 -3.34
N ALA A 155 12.64 -7.01 -2.01
CA ALA A 155 12.02 -6.02 -1.13
C ALA A 155 12.59 -4.61 -1.36
N TRP A 156 13.90 -4.51 -1.65
CA TRP A 156 14.54 -3.23 -1.98
C TRP A 156 14.04 -2.67 -3.31
N ILE A 157 13.83 -3.52 -4.32
CA ILE A 157 13.21 -3.09 -5.59
C ILE A 157 11.84 -2.50 -5.31
N LEU A 158 10.98 -3.26 -4.64
CA LEU A 158 9.62 -2.82 -4.37
C LEU A 158 9.61 -1.49 -3.59
N ARG A 159 10.51 -1.33 -2.62
CA ARG A 159 10.71 -0.10 -1.86
C ARG A 159 11.05 1.13 -2.71
N TYR A 160 11.96 0.99 -3.67
CA TYR A 160 12.37 2.12 -4.53
C TYR A 160 11.33 2.40 -5.61
N MET A 161 10.71 1.34 -6.13
CA MET A 161 9.72 1.42 -7.20
C MET A 161 8.39 1.97 -6.71
N ASP A 162 7.96 1.65 -5.50
CA ASP A 162 6.82 2.32 -4.86
C ASP A 162 7.03 3.85 -4.83
N LYS A 163 8.21 4.31 -4.37
CA LYS A 163 8.58 5.73 -4.37
C LYS A 163 8.60 6.35 -5.76
N ALA A 164 9.19 5.67 -6.73
CA ALA A 164 9.25 6.17 -8.11
C ALA A 164 7.84 6.25 -8.73
N GLY A 165 6.99 5.27 -8.41
CA GLY A 165 5.60 5.20 -8.83
C GLY A 165 4.79 6.38 -8.30
N TYR A 166 4.90 6.69 -7.00
CA TYR A 166 4.11 7.79 -6.45
C TYR A 166 4.68 9.18 -6.72
N LEU A 167 5.99 9.41 -6.58
CA LEU A 167 6.53 10.78 -6.57
C LEU A 167 6.21 11.57 -7.85
N PHE A 168 6.55 11.03 -9.02
CA PHE A 168 6.35 11.75 -10.28
C PHE A 168 4.88 11.93 -10.63
N ALA A 169 4.06 10.93 -10.32
CA ALA A 169 2.64 10.99 -10.57
C ALA A 169 1.94 12.00 -9.65
N ASP A 170 2.30 12.01 -8.37
CA ASP A 170 1.78 12.95 -7.38
C ASP A 170 2.17 14.39 -7.74
N ILE A 171 3.39 14.63 -8.24
CA ILE A 171 3.81 15.94 -8.78
C ILE A 171 2.88 16.38 -9.92
N ASN A 172 2.54 15.48 -10.84
CA ASN A 172 1.63 15.78 -11.94
C ASN A 172 0.19 16.04 -11.45
N ASP A 173 -0.27 15.31 -10.43
CA ASP A 173 -1.59 15.49 -9.84
C ASP A 173 -1.65 16.83 -9.06
N ILE A 174 -0.68 17.10 -8.20
CA ILE A 174 -0.59 18.31 -7.37
C ILE A 174 -0.38 19.57 -8.22
N GLY A 175 0.70 19.62 -9.01
CA GLY A 175 1.05 20.82 -9.77
C GLY A 175 0.25 20.96 -11.06
N GLY A 176 0.06 19.84 -11.78
CA GLY A 176 -0.59 19.84 -13.09
C GLY A 176 -2.11 19.93 -13.00
N ARG A 177 -2.74 19.06 -12.21
CA ARG A 177 -4.20 18.93 -12.16
C ARG A 177 -4.82 19.83 -11.11
N MET A 178 -4.30 19.83 -9.89
CA MET A 178 -4.80 20.64 -8.79
C MET A 178 -4.28 22.08 -8.83
N ARG A 179 -3.33 22.40 -9.73
CA ARG A 179 -2.74 23.73 -9.92
C ARG A 179 -2.10 24.29 -8.64
N TYR A 180 -1.65 23.41 -7.74
CA TYR A 180 -0.92 23.82 -6.55
C TYR A 180 0.48 24.35 -6.94
N PRO A 181 0.91 25.51 -6.43
CA PRO A 181 2.20 26.09 -6.79
C PRO A 181 3.35 25.25 -6.23
N LEU A 182 4.11 24.60 -7.11
CA LEU A 182 5.29 23.82 -6.73
C LEU A 182 6.53 24.71 -6.57
N PRO A 183 7.43 24.41 -5.61
CA PRO A 183 8.71 25.10 -5.49
C PRO A 183 9.55 25.02 -6.77
N ALA A 184 10.25 26.10 -7.12
CA ALA A 184 11.09 26.14 -8.33
C ALA A 184 12.22 25.09 -8.30
N GLU A 185 12.77 24.81 -7.11
CA GLU A 185 13.75 23.75 -6.90
C GLU A 185 13.18 22.39 -7.31
N LEU A 186 11.96 22.06 -6.85
CA LEU A 186 11.29 20.80 -7.16
C LEU A 186 11.07 20.64 -8.67
N VAL A 187 10.56 21.69 -9.32
CA VAL A 187 10.34 21.67 -10.78
C VAL A 187 11.64 21.46 -11.55
N THR A 188 12.72 22.12 -11.11
CA THR A 188 14.05 21.97 -11.72
C THR A 188 14.54 20.53 -11.60
N LEU A 189 14.55 19.98 -10.39
CA LEU A 189 15.00 18.61 -10.12
C LEU A 189 14.19 17.57 -10.91
N VAL A 190 12.86 17.71 -10.94
CA VAL A 190 11.98 16.77 -11.65
C VAL A 190 12.24 16.79 -13.15
N ASN A 191 12.52 17.95 -13.74
CA ASN A 191 12.84 18.07 -15.16
C ASN A 191 14.18 17.44 -15.54
N GLU A 192 15.10 17.25 -14.58
CA GLU A 192 16.34 16.49 -14.83
C GLU A 192 16.10 14.99 -15.02
N PHE A 193 14.97 14.46 -14.51
CA PHE A 193 14.58 13.08 -14.75
C PHE A 193 13.85 12.89 -16.10
N GLY A 194 13.22 13.94 -16.62
CA GLY A 194 12.50 13.89 -17.89
C GLY A 194 11.39 14.94 -18.01
N GLY A 195 10.97 15.18 -19.25
CA GLY A 195 9.91 16.13 -19.59
C GLY A 195 8.50 15.61 -19.31
N ASP A 196 8.32 14.30 -19.23
CA ASP A 196 7.03 13.66 -18.95
C ASP A 196 7.13 12.50 -17.93
N GLN A 197 5.97 11.94 -17.56
CA GLN A 197 5.88 10.84 -16.60
C GLN A 197 6.68 9.61 -17.02
N ARG A 198 6.66 9.27 -18.31
CA ARG A 198 7.31 8.07 -18.82
C ARG A 198 8.83 8.24 -18.73
N GLU A 199 9.35 9.35 -19.22
CA GLU A 199 10.78 9.67 -19.18
C GLU A 199 11.29 9.64 -17.73
N ARG A 200 10.60 10.35 -16.82
CA ARG A 200 11.01 10.44 -15.40
C ARG A 200 11.11 9.08 -14.74
N THR A 201 10.09 8.24 -14.92
CA THR A 201 10.05 6.88 -14.39
C THR A 201 11.17 6.03 -14.99
N THR A 202 11.37 6.06 -16.31
CA THR A 202 12.43 5.27 -16.95
C THR A 202 13.83 5.72 -16.54
N THR A 203 14.06 7.02 -16.35
CA THR A 203 15.33 7.56 -15.86
C THR A 203 15.60 7.13 -14.42
N ALA A 204 14.59 7.14 -13.56
CA ALA A 204 14.74 6.66 -12.18
C ALA A 204 15.05 5.16 -12.12
N ILE A 205 14.37 4.33 -12.93
CA ILE A 205 14.67 2.89 -13.03
C ILE A 205 16.10 2.67 -13.52
N ALA A 206 16.49 3.31 -14.63
CA ALA A 206 17.83 3.15 -15.19
C ALA A 206 18.91 3.60 -14.20
N GLY A 207 18.71 4.72 -13.52
CA GLY A 207 19.59 5.21 -12.47
C GLY A 207 19.78 4.22 -11.33
N MET A 208 18.67 3.68 -10.83
CA MET A 208 18.69 2.69 -9.76
C MET A 208 19.41 1.41 -10.19
N VAL A 209 19.14 0.91 -11.41
CA VAL A 209 19.79 -0.30 -11.94
C VAL A 209 21.30 -0.11 -12.08
N ILE A 210 21.75 1.03 -12.65
CA ILE A 210 23.16 1.34 -12.82
C ILE A 210 23.87 1.42 -11.46
N GLU A 211 23.31 2.20 -10.53
CA GLU A 211 23.86 2.33 -9.18
C GLU A 211 23.92 0.97 -8.46
N SER A 212 22.88 0.17 -8.61
CA SER A 212 22.80 -1.16 -7.99
C SER A 212 23.86 -2.12 -8.54
N ALA A 213 24.10 -2.08 -9.87
CA ALA A 213 25.12 -2.89 -10.52
C ALA A 213 26.54 -2.48 -10.10
N GLU A 214 26.80 -1.19 -9.93
CA GLU A 214 28.09 -0.67 -9.47
C GLU A 214 28.39 -1.05 -8.01
N LEU A 215 27.37 -1.05 -7.16
CA LEU A 215 27.51 -1.34 -5.72
C LEU A 215 27.37 -2.84 -5.37
N GLY A 216 26.93 -3.67 -6.31
CA GLY A 216 26.65 -5.09 -6.08
C GLY A 216 25.49 -5.35 -5.13
N LYS A 217 24.61 -4.37 -4.93
CA LYS A 217 23.39 -4.45 -4.10
C LYS A 217 22.36 -3.43 -4.58
N VAL A 218 21.07 -3.72 -4.40
CA VAL A 218 20.01 -2.78 -4.78
C VAL A 218 20.15 -1.46 -4.01
N CYS A 219 20.30 -0.34 -4.72
CA CYS A 219 20.51 0.99 -4.13
C CYS A 219 20.10 2.11 -5.10
N PHE A 220 19.54 3.20 -4.55
CA PHE A 220 19.25 4.41 -5.33
C PHE A 220 19.38 5.69 -4.49
N GLU A 221 20.49 5.81 -3.77
CA GLU A 221 20.71 6.89 -2.78
C GLU A 221 22.12 7.50 -2.85
N GLN A 222 23.10 6.78 -3.40
CA GLN A 222 24.51 7.18 -3.43
C GLN A 222 24.91 7.86 -4.74
N SER A 223 24.29 7.51 -5.86
CA SER A 223 24.56 8.19 -7.14
C SER A 223 24.09 9.64 -7.09
N GLU A 224 24.59 10.47 -8.01
CA GLU A 224 24.09 11.84 -8.14
C GLU A 224 22.57 11.86 -8.39
N LEU A 225 22.08 10.95 -9.23
CA LEU A 225 20.67 10.84 -9.55
C LEU A 225 19.84 10.32 -8.36
N GLY A 226 20.35 9.34 -7.60
CA GLY A 226 19.72 8.86 -6.37
C GLY A 226 19.62 9.93 -5.28
N ARG A 227 20.65 10.78 -5.14
CA ARG A 227 20.61 11.96 -4.25
C ARG A 227 19.57 12.98 -4.69
N LYS A 228 19.46 13.26 -5.99
CA LYS A 228 18.42 14.14 -6.55
C LYS A 228 17.02 13.57 -6.33
N PHE A 229 16.83 12.27 -6.54
CA PHE A 229 15.57 11.58 -6.26
C PHE A 229 15.17 11.69 -4.78
N SER A 230 16.13 11.48 -3.88
CA SER A 230 15.92 11.65 -2.43
C SER A 230 15.52 13.08 -2.09
N ARG A 231 16.16 14.09 -2.71
CA ARG A 231 15.79 15.49 -2.51
C ARG A 231 14.38 15.82 -3.01
N ILE A 232 13.96 15.27 -4.16
CA ILE A 232 12.58 15.39 -4.67
C ILE A 232 11.60 14.84 -3.64
N ARG A 233 11.88 13.67 -3.08
CA ARG A 233 11.04 13.05 -2.04
C ARG A 233 10.92 13.95 -0.81
N ASP A 234 12.03 14.49 -0.32
CA ASP A 234 12.02 15.33 0.88
C ASP A 234 11.20 16.61 0.65
N LEU A 235 11.32 17.24 -0.52
CA LEU A 235 10.48 18.38 -0.91
C LEU A 235 8.99 18.00 -1.01
N MET A 236 8.67 16.81 -1.51
CA MET A 236 7.28 16.34 -1.58
C MET A 236 6.68 16.08 -0.19
N LEU A 237 7.47 15.57 0.76
CA LEU A 237 7.05 15.39 2.15
C LEU A 237 6.68 16.72 2.82
N GLU A 238 7.31 17.83 2.44
CA GLU A 238 6.93 19.17 2.90
C GLU A 238 5.61 19.64 2.26
N ILE A 239 5.27 19.17 1.05
CA ILE A 239 4.06 19.59 0.31
C ILE A 239 2.81 18.82 0.74
N TYR A 240 2.92 17.51 1.00
CA TYR A 240 1.75 16.67 1.29
C TYR A 240 0.80 17.25 2.35
N PRO A 241 1.27 17.73 3.52
CA PRO A 241 0.39 18.29 4.54
C PRO A 241 -0.47 19.48 4.07
N HIS A 242 -0.05 20.18 3.02
CA HIS A 242 -0.74 21.34 2.47
C HIS A 242 -1.81 20.98 1.43
N VAL A 243 -1.76 19.77 0.86
CA VAL A 243 -2.65 19.34 -0.24
C VAL A 243 -3.59 18.21 0.15
N THR A 244 -3.33 17.53 1.27
CA THR A 244 -4.13 16.40 1.75
C THR A 244 -5.22 16.81 2.74
N GLN A 245 -5.47 18.11 2.95
CA GLN A 245 -6.35 18.64 4.01
C GLN A 245 -7.75 18.03 3.98
N GLN A 246 -7.98 17.08 4.88
CA GLN A 246 -9.26 16.44 5.11
C GLN A 246 -9.55 16.46 6.60
N ASN A 247 -10.83 16.58 6.96
CA ASN A 247 -11.30 16.32 8.34
C ASN A 247 -11.31 14.81 8.62
N VAL A 248 -10.16 14.15 8.45
CA VAL A 248 -9.96 12.72 8.71
C VAL A 248 -10.34 12.41 10.15
N THR A 249 -9.89 13.23 11.11
CA THR A 249 -10.18 13.05 12.53
C THR A 249 -11.68 12.97 12.82
N VAL A 250 -12.46 13.98 12.40
CA VAL A 250 -13.92 14.02 12.63
C VAL A 250 -14.61 12.83 11.97
N THR A 251 -14.18 12.49 10.76
CA THR A 251 -14.74 11.39 9.97
C THR A 251 -14.48 10.04 10.66
N MET A 252 -13.22 9.76 10.99
CA MET A 252 -12.78 8.51 11.60
C MET A 252 -13.34 8.34 13.02
N GLU A 253 -13.39 9.40 13.83
CA GLU A 253 -14.00 9.38 15.17
C GLU A 253 -15.49 9.00 15.10
N SER A 254 -16.24 9.64 14.21
CA SER A 254 -17.67 9.34 14.03
C SER A 254 -17.92 7.90 13.61
N ILE A 255 -17.07 7.34 12.75
CA ILE A 255 -17.19 5.93 12.31
C ILE A 255 -16.79 4.99 13.45
N LEU A 256 -15.71 5.27 14.17
CA LEU A 256 -15.24 4.43 15.27
C LEU A 256 -16.29 4.34 16.39
N GLU A 257 -16.91 5.46 16.76
CA GLU A 257 -18.02 5.49 17.72
C GLU A 257 -19.19 4.61 17.25
N PHE A 258 -19.57 4.72 15.98
CA PHE A 258 -20.61 3.88 15.40
C PHE A 258 -20.25 2.39 15.43
N LEU A 259 -19.04 2.02 15.03
CA LEU A 259 -18.58 0.62 15.05
C LEU A 259 -18.57 0.03 16.46
N ARG A 260 -18.21 0.84 17.47
CA ARG A 260 -18.30 0.44 18.90
C ARG A 260 -19.75 0.14 19.31
N LEU A 261 -20.72 0.95 18.85
CA LEU A 261 -22.13 0.74 19.14
C LEU A 261 -22.69 -0.53 18.48
N LEU A 262 -22.21 -0.89 17.29
CA LEU A 262 -22.63 -2.11 16.61
C LEU A 262 -22.16 -3.38 17.32
N ASN A 263 -21.03 -3.32 18.04
CA ASN A 263 -20.46 -4.43 18.80
C ASN A 263 -20.31 -5.73 17.96
N LEU A 264 -19.77 -5.59 16.74
CA LEU A 264 -19.61 -6.68 15.76
C LEU A 264 -18.21 -7.32 15.77
N GLY A 265 -17.34 -6.94 16.69
CA GLY A 265 -15.94 -7.34 16.76
C GLY A 265 -15.05 -6.18 17.20
N ASP A 266 -13.73 -6.30 16.97
CA ASP A 266 -12.79 -5.21 17.22
C ASP A 266 -13.10 -4.02 16.28
N PRO A 267 -13.54 -2.86 16.81
CA PRO A 267 -13.92 -1.73 15.98
C PRO A 267 -12.72 -1.12 15.21
N PHE A 268 -11.48 -1.30 15.69
CA PHE A 268 -10.29 -0.84 14.97
C PHE A 268 -9.99 -1.74 13.77
N LEU A 269 -10.11 -3.07 13.93
CA LEU A 269 -10.00 -4.00 12.81
C LEU A 269 -11.05 -3.70 11.74
N LEU A 270 -12.31 -3.50 12.15
CA LEU A 270 -13.39 -3.16 11.22
C LEU A 270 -13.10 -1.86 10.45
N LEU A 271 -12.60 -0.83 11.14
CA LEU A 271 -12.24 0.44 10.52
C LEU A 271 -11.04 0.30 9.57
N ALA A 272 -10.03 -0.49 9.94
CA ALA A 272 -8.86 -0.73 9.10
C ALA A 272 -9.21 -1.42 7.77
N LEU A 273 -10.25 -2.26 7.76
CA LEU A 273 -10.73 -2.97 6.56
C LEU A 273 -11.62 -2.11 5.65
N MET A 274 -12.05 -0.92 6.08
CA MET A 274 -12.88 -0.05 5.26
C MET A 274 -12.12 0.56 4.09
N ASN A 275 -12.86 0.97 3.06
CA ASN A 275 -12.39 1.89 2.03
C ASN A 275 -12.96 3.28 2.25
N ASP A 276 -12.41 4.28 1.56
CA ASP A 276 -12.79 5.68 1.76
C ASP A 276 -14.25 5.96 1.40
N SER A 277 -14.79 5.27 0.40
CA SER A 277 -16.18 5.46 0.00
C SER A 277 -17.14 4.99 1.09
N ASP A 278 -16.85 3.85 1.72
CA ASP A 278 -17.64 3.33 2.84
C ASP A 278 -17.52 4.23 4.07
N ALA A 279 -16.30 4.67 4.39
CA ALA A 279 -16.03 5.58 5.50
C ALA A 279 -16.79 6.91 5.32
N ILE A 280 -16.70 7.53 4.15
CA ILE A 280 -17.40 8.78 3.84
C ILE A 280 -18.91 8.59 3.87
N MET A 281 -19.42 7.50 3.29
CA MET A 281 -20.84 7.18 3.31
C MET A 281 -21.36 7.14 4.75
N LEU A 282 -20.71 6.35 5.62
CA LEU A 282 -21.09 6.23 7.02
C LEU A 282 -21.03 7.56 7.75
N ALA A 283 -19.94 8.31 7.58
CA ALA A 283 -19.75 9.59 8.25
C ALA A 283 -20.77 10.66 7.82
N SER A 284 -21.18 10.65 6.54
CA SER A 284 -22.11 11.64 5.98
C SER A 284 -23.56 11.48 6.45
N GLU A 285 -23.93 10.31 6.95
CA GLU A 285 -25.30 10.03 7.40
C GLU A 285 -25.49 10.43 8.86
N SER A 286 -26.58 11.16 9.12
CA SER A 286 -26.94 11.63 10.47
C SER A 286 -27.45 10.49 11.35
N MET A 287 -28.17 9.52 10.76
CA MET A 287 -28.58 8.29 11.42
C MET A 287 -27.81 7.10 10.83
N LYS A 288 -26.85 6.60 11.59
CA LYS A 288 -26.09 5.39 11.24
C LYS A 288 -26.80 4.18 11.84
N ASP A 289 -27.18 3.22 11.00
CA ASP A 289 -27.87 1.99 11.42
C ASP A 289 -27.28 0.74 10.74
N MET A 290 -27.78 -0.44 11.11
CA MET A 290 -27.34 -1.70 10.52
C MET A 290 -27.63 -1.78 9.01
N ARG A 291 -28.66 -1.10 8.49
CA ARG A 291 -28.95 -1.10 7.06
C ARG A 291 -27.87 -0.37 6.28
N LEU A 292 -27.39 0.75 6.82
CA LEU A 292 -26.29 1.50 6.26
C LEU A 292 -24.98 0.70 6.35
N PHE A 293 -24.69 0.09 7.51
CA PHE A 293 -23.50 -0.75 7.69
C PHE A 293 -23.45 -1.92 6.68
N ASN A 294 -24.58 -2.59 6.43
CA ASN A 294 -24.69 -3.71 5.49
C ASN A 294 -24.44 -3.33 4.01
N ARG A 295 -24.26 -2.04 3.70
CA ARG A 295 -23.87 -1.58 2.35
C ARG A 295 -22.35 -1.47 2.18
N THR A 296 -21.59 -1.59 3.27
CA THR A 296 -20.12 -1.51 3.24
C THR A 296 -19.49 -2.84 2.85
N ALA A 297 -18.30 -2.80 2.27
CA ALA A 297 -17.52 -4.00 1.96
C ALA A 297 -17.16 -4.80 3.23
N VAL A 298 -16.95 -4.10 4.35
CA VAL A 298 -16.60 -4.72 5.64
C VAL A 298 -17.71 -5.63 6.15
N SER A 299 -18.98 -5.30 5.91
CA SER A 299 -20.11 -6.15 6.32
C SER A 299 -20.05 -7.58 5.77
N GLU A 300 -19.42 -7.78 4.60
CA GLU A 300 -19.26 -9.12 4.01
C GLU A 300 -18.19 -9.98 4.70
N VAL A 301 -17.27 -9.37 5.45
CA VAL A 301 -16.20 -10.10 6.13
C VAL A 301 -16.49 -10.30 7.62
N VAL A 302 -17.29 -9.44 8.24
CA VAL A 302 -17.68 -9.51 9.67
C VAL A 302 -18.06 -10.93 10.14
N PRO A 303 -18.91 -11.70 9.43
CA PRO A 303 -19.32 -13.02 9.92
C PRO A 303 -18.14 -13.98 10.17
N TYR A 304 -17.04 -13.79 9.44
CA TYR A 304 -15.85 -14.65 9.54
C TYR A 304 -14.81 -14.12 10.53
N LEU A 305 -14.88 -12.84 10.92
CA LEU A 305 -13.95 -12.26 11.90
C LEU A 305 -14.19 -12.78 13.32
N GLN A 306 -15.41 -13.27 13.60
CA GLN A 306 -15.73 -13.87 14.90
C GLN A 306 -14.99 -15.19 15.15
N GLU A 307 -14.57 -15.87 14.08
CA GLU A 307 -13.95 -17.20 14.14
C GLU A 307 -12.41 -17.14 14.30
N ILE A 308 -11.78 -16.03 13.91
CA ILE A 308 -10.30 -15.91 13.89
C ILE A 308 -9.69 -15.47 15.23
N GLY A 309 -10.52 -15.12 16.22
CA GLY A 309 -10.07 -14.64 17.53
C GLY A 309 -9.47 -13.22 17.49
N PRO A 310 -8.81 -12.80 18.59
CA PRO A 310 -8.15 -11.51 18.66
C PRO A 310 -7.03 -11.37 17.62
N VAL A 311 -6.95 -10.19 16.98
CA VAL A 311 -5.93 -9.87 15.99
C VAL A 311 -5.11 -8.69 16.51
N ASP A 312 -3.80 -8.88 16.65
CA ASP A 312 -2.87 -7.77 16.81
C ASP A 312 -2.72 -7.08 15.45
N LEU A 313 -3.04 -5.78 15.38
CA LEU A 313 -3.02 -5.01 14.13
C LEU A 313 -1.62 -4.50 13.76
N CYS A 314 -0.63 -4.71 14.63
CA CYS A 314 0.73 -4.24 14.47
C CYS A 314 1.73 -5.39 14.31
N ASP A 315 1.39 -6.59 14.80
CA ASP A 315 2.21 -7.79 14.64
C ASP A 315 1.64 -8.76 13.59
N PRO A 316 2.29 -8.85 12.41
CA PRO A 316 1.87 -9.79 11.39
C PRO A 316 2.21 -11.25 11.69
N ASP A 317 2.99 -11.57 12.73
CA ASP A 317 3.38 -12.94 13.09
C ASP A 317 4.07 -13.66 11.91
N LEU A 318 5.27 -13.17 11.56
CA LEU A 318 6.12 -13.69 10.47
C LEU A 318 7.30 -14.55 10.96
N ASP A 319 7.37 -14.85 12.26
CA ASP A 319 8.45 -15.61 12.91
C ASP A 319 8.20 -17.13 12.93
N TRP A 320 7.53 -17.66 11.90
CA TRP A 320 7.36 -19.08 11.63
C TRP A 320 8.30 -19.56 10.54
#